data_AF-A0A7C1MML4-F1
#
_entry.id   AF-A0A7C1MML4-F1
#
_cell.length_a   1.000
_cell.length_b   1.000
_cell.length_c   1.000
_cell.angle_alpha   90.00
_cell.angle_beta   90.00
_cell.angle_gamma   90.00
#
_symmetry.space_group_name_H-M   'P 1'
#
loop_
_entity.id
_entity.type
_entity.pdbx_description
1 polymer ?
#
loop_
_entity_poly.entity_id
_entity_poly.type
_entity_poly.pdbx_seq_one_letter_code
_entity_poly.pdbx_strand_id
1 'polypeptide(L)'
;MEINGPINLAIEEKSDGTGSAIHLSFTDIFRLLDLDKQKNVLDNYLDDLRKNIDIEMKERERQGMLMVQQVVEQLYPHIVAGEIDLDETMIIDIVQDSGINFNHFTGNI
;
A
#
# COMPACT_ATOMS: atom_id res chain seq x y z
N MET A 1 2.80 15.22 2.61
CA MET A 1 2.14 15.04 1.30
C MET A 1 0.87 14.25 1.56
N GLU A 2 -0.30 14.84 1.36
CA GLU A 2 -1.57 14.09 1.46
C GLU A 2 -1.73 13.32 0.14
N ILE A 3 -1.68 12.00 0.21
CA ILE A 3 -2.02 11.15 -0.93
C ILE A 3 -3.55 11.15 -1.01
N ASN A 4 -4.12 12.20 -1.61
CA ASN A 4 -5.54 12.23 -1.93
C ASN A 4 -5.79 11.21 -3.04
N GLY A 5 -6.45 10.10 -2.71
CA GLY A 5 -6.67 8.98 -3.62
C GLY A 5 -7.96 8.23 -3.30
N PRO A 6 -8.28 7.16 -4.03
CA PRO A 6 -9.50 6.38 -3.82
C PRO A 6 -9.49 5.58 -2.51
N ILE A 7 -8.35 5.54 -1.81
CA ILE A 7 -8.09 4.72 -0.62
C ILE A 7 -7.72 5.57 0.59
N ASN A 8 -8.11 5.07 1.76
CA ASN A 8 -7.61 5.48 3.06
C ASN A 8 -6.72 4.37 3.61
N LEU A 9 -5.61 4.76 4.22
CA LEU A 9 -4.64 3.84 4.80
C LEU A 9 -4.34 4.26 6.25
N ALA A 10 -4.48 3.32 7.17
CA ALA A 10 -4.00 3.46 8.53
C ALA A 10 -3.03 2.32 8.84
N ILE A 11 -1.90 2.66 9.45
CA ILE A 11 -0.91 1.68 9.92
C ILE A 11 -1.11 1.53 11.42
N GLU A 12 -1.33 0.29 11.86
CA GLU A 12 -1.40 -0.08 13.27
C GLU A 12 -0.18 -0.92 13.64
N GLU A 13 0.57 -0.52 14.67
CA GLU A 13 1.62 -1.36 15.23
C GLU A 13 0.98 -2.47 16.08
N LYS A 14 1.34 -3.73 15.82
CA LYS A 14 0.79 -4.84 16.59
C LYS A 14 1.31 -4.78 18.01
N SER A 15 0.40 -4.95 18.97
CA SER A 15 0.71 -4.85 20.40
C SER A 15 1.71 -5.92 20.89
N ASP A 16 1.88 -7.00 20.14
CA ASP A 16 2.81 -8.10 20.41
C ASP A 16 4.22 -7.86 19.84
N GLY A 17 4.44 -6.73 19.16
CA GLY A 17 5.73 -6.37 18.55
C GLY A 17 6.11 -7.21 17.33
N THR A 18 5.20 -8.02 16.79
CA THR A 18 5.48 -8.94 15.66
C THR A 18 5.43 -8.26 14.29
N GLY A 19 5.08 -6.98 14.24
CA GLY A 19 5.03 -6.19 13.01
C GLY A 19 3.97 -5.10 13.06
N SER A 20 3.44 -4.76 11.89
CA SER A 20 2.37 -3.78 11.74
C SER A 20 1.27 -4.34 10.84
N ALA A 21 0.06 -3.79 10.93
CA ALA A 21 -1.04 -4.06 10.03
C ALA A 21 -1.40 -2.78 9.27
N ILE A 22 -1.74 -2.93 7.98
CA ILE A 22 -2.39 -1.88 7.21
C ILE A 22 -3.88 -2.14 7.23
N HIS A 23 -4.63 -1.12 7.63
CA HIS A 23 -6.06 -1.03 7.43
C HIS A 23 -6.29 -0.20 6.18
N LEU A 24 -6.76 -0.85 5.12
CA LEU A 24 -7.11 -0.22 3.86
C LEU A 24 -8.62 -0.17 3.71
N SER A 25 -9.16 1.02 3.51
CA SER A 25 -10.57 1.21 3.15
C SER A 25 -10.70 2.12 1.94
N PHE A 26 -11.84 2.05 1.26
CA PHE A 26 -12.11 2.91 0.11
C PHE A 26 -12.91 4.15 0.52
N THR A 27 -12.63 5.26 -0.14
CA THR A 27 -13.38 6.51 0.07
C THR A 27 -14.83 6.36 -0.40
N ASP A 28 -15.78 7.00 0.29
CA ASP A 28 -17.21 6.97 -0.07
C ASP A 28 -17.44 7.37 -1.54
N ILE A 29 -16.70 8.38 -2.01
CA ILE A 29 -16.79 8.86 -3.39
C ILE A 29 -16.40 7.74 -4.36
N PHE A 30 -15.34 6.99 -4.08
CA PHE A 30 -14.89 5.88 -4.93
C PHE A 30 -15.89 4.71 -4.91
N ARG A 31 -16.42 4.36 -3.73
CA ARG A 31 -17.39 3.27 -3.56
C ARG A 31 -18.67 3.46 -4.37
N LEU A 32 -19.12 4.71 -4.53
CA LEU A 32 -20.33 5.05 -5.26
C LEU A 32 -20.15 5.10 -6.79
N LEU A 33 -18.93 4.93 -7.30
CA LEU A 33 -18.67 4.89 -8.74
C LEU A 33 -19.09 3.55 -9.34
N ASP A 34 -19.45 3.58 -10.62
CA ASP A 34 -19.55 2.36 -11.42
C ASP A 34 -18.16 1.77 -11.71
N LEU A 35 -18.12 0.48 -12.06
CA LEU A 35 -16.89 -0.28 -12.22
C LEU A 35 -15.92 0.35 -13.25
N ASP A 36 -16.46 0.89 -14.35
CA ASP A 36 -15.66 1.57 -15.39
C ASP A 36 -14.99 2.84 -14.84
N LYS A 37 -15.71 3.64 -14.04
CA LYS A 37 -15.14 4.82 -13.39
C LYS A 37 -14.17 4.45 -12.27
N GLN A 38 -14.44 3.39 -11.51
CA GLN A 38 -13.51 2.88 -10.50
C GLN A 38 -12.17 2.51 -11.14
N LYS A 39 -12.22 1.78 -12.27
CA LYS A 39 -11.03 1.45 -13.06
C LYS A 39 -10.26 2.71 -13.47
N ASN A 40 -10.95 3.69 -14.06
CA ASN A 40 -10.30 4.93 -14.51
C ASN A 40 -9.65 5.72 -13.36
N VAL A 41 -10.29 5.75 -12.18
CA VAL A 41 -9.73 6.40 -11.00
C VAL A 41 -8.50 5.66 -10.48
N LEU A 42 -8.53 4.32 -10.46
CA LEU A 42 -7.37 3.52 -10.07
C LEU A 42 -6.20 3.66 -11.04
N ASP A 43 -6.47 3.67 -12.35
CA ASP A 43 -5.44 3.88 -13.38
C ASP A 43 -4.71 5.22 -13.16
N ASN A 44 -5.48 6.30 -12.99
CA ASN A 44 -4.91 7.63 -12.74
C ASN A 44 -4.12 7.66 -11.43
N TYR A 45 -4.65 7.02 -10.37
CA TYR A 45 -4.01 6.98 -9.07
C TYR A 45 -2.67 6.24 -9.10
N LEU A 46 -2.59 5.09 -9.79
CA LEU A 46 -1.36 4.34 -9.98
C LEU A 46 -0.32 5.14 -10.78
N ASP A 47 -0.75 5.83 -11.83
CA ASP A 47 0.14 6.70 -12.61
C ASP A 47 0.67 7.88 -11.78
N ASP A 48 -0.15 8.46 -10.92
CA ASP A 48 0.27 9.53 -10.02
C ASP A 48 1.23 9.03 -8.95
N LEU A 49 1.00 7.84 -8.37
CA LEU A 49 1.95 7.22 -7.44
C LEU A 49 3.32 7.04 -8.09
N ARG A 50 3.37 6.47 -9.31
CA ARG A 50 4.62 6.25 -10.07
C ARG A 50 5.37 7.55 -10.31
N LYS A 51 4.68 8.57 -10.83
CA LYS A 51 5.29 9.89 -11.09
C LYS A 51 5.85 10.53 -9.82
N ASN A 52 5.13 10.41 -8.71
CA ASN A 52 5.56 11.01 -7.46
C ASN A 52 6.77 10.28 -6.88
N ILE A 53 6.83 8.95 -6.95
CA ILE A 53 7.99 8.17 -6.47
C ILE A 53 9.29 8.60 -7.16
N ASP A 54 9.24 9.00 -8.42
CA ASP A 54 10.42 9.48 -9.16
C ASP A 54 10.91 10.88 -8.72
N ILE A 55 10.13 11.61 -7.93
CA ILE A 55 10.50 12.92 -7.37
C ILE A 55 11.42 12.73 -6.15
N GLU A 56 12.32 13.71 -5.91
CA GLU A 56 13.16 13.72 -4.72
C GLU A 56 12.29 13.89 -3.46
N MET A 57 12.33 12.89 -2.57
CA MET A 57 11.60 12.83 -1.31
C MET A 57 12.40 12.05 -0.27
N LYS A 58 12.01 12.11 1.01
CA LYS A 58 12.71 11.36 2.06
C LYS A 58 12.53 9.86 1.83
N GLU A 59 13.55 9.07 2.15
CA GLU A 59 13.52 7.62 1.95
C GLU A 59 12.31 6.95 2.61
N ARG A 60 11.96 7.37 3.83
CA ARG A 60 10.77 6.85 4.52
C ARG A 60 9.46 7.13 3.78
N GLU A 61 9.35 8.31 3.16
CA GLU A 61 8.16 8.70 2.39
C GLU A 61 8.09 7.86 1.10
N ARG A 62 9.23 7.68 0.42
CA ARG A 62 9.37 6.82 -0.77
C ARG A 62 8.96 5.38 -0.48
N GLN A 63 9.45 4.81 0.62
CA GLN A 63 9.08 3.45 1.05
C GLN A 63 7.58 3.32 1.34
N GLY A 64 6.98 4.33 1.98
CA GLY A 64 5.54 4.39 2.18
C GLY A 64 4.78 4.37 0.84
N MET A 65 5.17 5.21 -0.11
CA MET A 65 4.53 5.27 -1.43
C MET A 65 4.68 3.98 -2.23
N LEU A 66 5.87 3.35 -2.22
CA LEU A 66 6.11 2.06 -2.85
C LEU A 66 5.21 0.97 -2.27
N MET A 67 5.04 0.97 -0.96
CA MET A 67 4.16 0.02 -0.28
C MET A 67 2.71 0.21 -0.72
N VAL A 68 2.23 1.45 -0.77
CA VAL A 68 0.87 1.75 -1.27
C VAL A 68 0.70 1.30 -2.71
N GLN A 69 1.66 1.61 -3.58
CA GLN A 69 1.64 1.17 -4.97
C GLN A 69 1.52 -0.35 -5.08
N GLN A 70 2.35 -1.10 -4.34
CA GLN A 70 2.34 -2.56 -4.38
C GLN A 70 0.98 -3.14 -3.93
N VAL A 71 0.41 -2.61 -2.86
CA VAL A 71 -0.91 -3.04 -2.37
C VAL A 71 -2.00 -2.76 -3.40
N VAL A 72 -2.02 -1.55 -3.97
CA VAL A 72 -3.03 -1.17 -4.96
C VAL A 72 -2.89 -1.99 -6.24
N GLU A 73 -1.67 -2.26 -6.70
CA GLU A 73 -1.43 -3.11 -7.88
C GLU A 73 -1.89 -4.56 -7.66
N GLN A 74 -1.77 -5.09 -6.43
CA GLN A 74 -2.29 -6.41 -6.08
C GLN A 74 -3.82 -6.45 -6.05
N LEU A 75 -4.46 -5.40 -5.54
CA LEU A 75 -5.92 -5.31 -5.44
C LEU A 75 -6.59 -4.96 -6.77
N TYR A 76 -5.90 -4.23 -7.64
CA TYR A 76 -6.40 -3.74 -8.92
C TYR A 76 -7.18 -4.78 -9.73
N PRO A 77 -6.64 -5.97 -10.07
CA PRO A 77 -7.35 -6.94 -10.91
C PRO A 77 -8.69 -7.40 -10.30
N HIS A 78 -8.76 -7.46 -8.98
CA HIS A 78 -9.97 -7.89 -8.26
C HIS A 78 -11.00 -6.77 -8.15
N ILE A 79 -10.55 -5.52 -7.97
CA ILE A 79 -11.44 -4.35 -7.99
C ILE A 79 -12.08 -4.20 -9.36
N VAL A 80 -11.29 -4.24 -10.45
CA VAL A 80 -11.82 -4.05 -11.81
C VAL A 80 -12.64 -5.23 -12.31
N ALA A 81 -12.49 -6.41 -11.70
CA ALA A 81 -13.36 -7.56 -11.93
C ALA A 81 -14.67 -7.50 -11.12
N GLY A 82 -14.81 -6.56 -10.18
CA GLY A 82 -15.95 -6.46 -9.26
C GLY A 82 -15.99 -7.60 -8.25
N GLU A 83 -14.83 -8.17 -7.91
CA GLU A 83 -14.70 -9.32 -6.99
C GLU A 83 -14.51 -8.89 -5.52
N ILE A 84 -14.21 -7.62 -5.27
CA ILE A 84 -14.01 -7.07 -3.92
C ILE A 84 -15.23 -6.24 -3.52
N ASP A 85 -15.74 -6.48 -2.31
CA ASP A 85 -16.67 -5.58 -1.67
C ASP A 85 -15.92 -4.35 -1.14
N LEU A 86 -16.17 -3.19 -1.75
CA LEU A 86 -15.49 -1.95 -1.39
C LEU A 86 -15.99 -1.36 -0.06
N ASP A 87 -17.09 -1.87 0.51
CA ASP A 87 -17.60 -1.43 1.81
C ASP A 87 -16.82 -1.99 3.01
N GLU A 88 -15.97 -2.98 2.77
CA GLU A 88 -15.16 -3.61 3.80
C GLU A 88 -13.81 -2.92 4.00
N THR A 89 -13.29 -2.98 5.24
CA THR A 89 -11.90 -2.63 5.52
C THR A 89 -11.04 -3.87 5.38
N MET A 90 -10.07 -3.83 4.48
CA MET A 90 -9.07 -4.88 4.32
C MET A 90 -7.95 -4.69 5.34
N ILE A 91 -7.58 -5.77 6.03
CA ILE A 91 -6.46 -5.79 6.96
C ILE A 91 -5.32 -6.58 6.31
N ILE A 92 -4.20 -5.91 6.08
CA ILE A 92 -3.01 -6.49 5.46
C ILE A 92 -1.91 -6.56 6.52
N ASP A 93 -1.52 -7.78 6.87
CA ASP A 93 -0.45 -8.01 7.83
C ASP A 93 0.92 -7.78 7.19
N ILE A 94 1.69 -6.85 7.74
CA ILE A 94 3.11 -6.67 7.43
C ILE A 94 3.90 -7.54 8.40
N VAL A 95 4.29 -8.72 7.93
CA VAL A 95 5.28 -9.53 8.64
C VAL A 95 6.65 -8.94 8.34
N GLN A 96 7.37 -8.46 9.36
CA GLN A 96 8.80 -8.22 9.22
C GLN A 96 9.46 -9.59 9.08
N ASP A 97 9.77 -9.99 7.84
CA ASP A 97 10.67 -11.11 7.63
C ASP A 97 12.03 -10.73 8.21
N SER A 98 12.28 -11.21 9.42
CA SER A 98 13.53 -10.98 10.13
C SER A 98 14.60 -11.90 9.54
N GLY A 99 15.20 -11.48 8.43
CA GLY A 99 16.43 -12.07 7.89
C GLY A 99 17.05 -11.09 6.89
N ILE A 100 18.27 -10.55 7.07
CA ILE A 100 19.51 -11.25 7.35
C ILE A 100 20.43 -10.38 8.25
N ASN A 101 20.90 -10.94 9.36
CA ASN A 101 22.03 -10.39 10.12
C ASN A 101 23.34 -10.80 9.44
N PHE A 102 24.01 -9.90 8.72
CA PHE A 102 25.34 -10.15 8.10
C PHE A 102 26.52 -9.82 9.02
N ASN A 103 26.36 -9.88 10.35
CA ASN A 103 27.45 -9.60 11.29
C ASN A 103 27.97 -10.89 11.95
N HIS A 104 28.44 -11.83 11.13
CA HIS A 104 29.46 -12.79 11.55
C HIS A 104 30.41 -13.12 10.38
N PHE A 105 31.23 -12.15 10.00
CA PHE A 105 32.52 -12.44 9.38
C PHE A 105 33.60 -12.25 10.46
N THR A 106 33.85 -13.29 11.25
CA THR A 106 35.13 -13.40 11.96
C THR A 106 36.16 -13.92 10.97
N GLY A 107 36.66 -13.01 10.13
CA GLY A 107 37.87 -13.24 9.37
C GLY A 107 39.07 -13.13 10.31
N ASN A 108 39.58 -14.26 10.78
CA ASN A 108 40.92 -14.34 11.35
C ASN A 108 41.95 -14.09 10.24
N ILE A 109 42.78 -13.07 10.42
CA ILE A 109 44.18 -13.00 9.94
C ILE A 109 45.03 -12.35 11.03
#